data_AF-A0A6B3EZS8-F1
#
_entry.id   AF-A0A6B3EZS8-F1
#
_cell.length_a   1.000
_cell.length_b   1.000
_cell.length_c   1.000
_cell.angle_alpha   90.00
_cell.angle_beta   90.00
_cell.angle_gamma   90.00
#
_symmetry.space_group_name_H-M   'P 1'
#
loop_
_entity.id
_entity.type
_entity.pdbx_description
1 polymer ?
#
loop_
_entity_poly.entity_id
_entity_poly.type
_entity_poly.pdbx_seq_one_letter_code
_entity_poly.pdbx_strand_id
1 'polypeptide(L)'
;WDHKKQIKVTKFDGYQGPDKAQNGGVVFKNYSTLETAYEDLKSGNVDVLRQIGPKDLPVYKTDLGDRAVDKAYSAIQTIVPAFYGKQFKDIDPKVIQGLSMAIDRDTITKTV
;
A
#
# COMPACT_ATOMS: atom_id res chain seq x y z
N TRP A 1 -6.17 16.48 -13.43
CA TRP A 1 -5.04 15.71 -12.88
C TRP A 1 -3.84 16.64 -12.81
N ASP A 2 -3.22 16.75 -11.63
CA ASP A 2 -1.95 17.45 -11.46
C ASP A 2 -0.84 16.39 -11.29
N HIS A 3 0.04 16.29 -12.29
CA HIS A 3 1.01 15.19 -12.40
C HIS A 3 1.93 15.14 -11.18
N LYS A 4 2.13 13.93 -10.64
CA LYS A 4 2.95 13.68 -9.44
C LYS A 4 2.46 14.36 -8.16
N LYS A 5 1.32 15.04 -8.17
CA LYS A 5 0.77 15.76 -7.01
C LYS A 5 -0.57 15.23 -6.54
N GLN A 6 -1.57 15.23 -7.42
CA GLN A 6 -2.92 14.81 -7.03
C GLN A 6 -3.84 14.51 -8.22
N ILE A 7 -4.83 13.66 -7.96
CA ILE A 7 -5.98 13.43 -8.84
C ILE A 7 -7.23 13.81 -8.07
N LYS A 8 -8.08 14.66 -8.67
CA LYS A 8 -9.37 15.06 -8.12
C LYS A 8 -10.46 14.44 -8.98
N VAL A 9 -11.38 13.73 -8.34
CA VAL A 9 -12.58 13.19 -8.96
C VAL A 9 -13.80 13.67 -8.22
N THR A 10 -14.91 13.84 -8.92
CA THR A 10 -16.20 14.22 -8.35
C THR A 10 -17.19 13.07 -8.51
N LYS A 11 -18.25 13.10 -7.71
CA LYS A 11 -19.42 12.25 -7.94
C LYS A 11 -19.91 12.41 -9.39
N PHE A 12 -20.31 11.30 -10.01
CA PHE A 12 -20.97 11.30 -11.31
C PHE A 12 -22.47 11.05 -11.12
N ASP A 13 -23.31 12.06 -11.38
CA ASP A 13 -24.76 11.98 -11.15
C ASP A 13 -25.47 10.98 -12.09
N GLY A 14 -24.84 10.61 -13.20
CA GLY A 14 -25.37 9.59 -14.11
C GLY A 14 -25.20 8.14 -13.64
N TYR A 15 -24.50 7.87 -12.53
CA TYR A 15 -24.27 6.51 -12.04
C TYR A 15 -25.57 5.83 -11.56
N GLN A 16 -25.96 4.73 -12.21
CA GLN A 16 -27.20 3.98 -11.93
C GLN A 16 -26.99 2.70 -11.12
N GLY A 17 -25.74 2.37 -10.74
CA GLY A 17 -25.43 1.19 -9.95
C GLY A 17 -25.90 1.32 -8.49
N PRO A 18 -25.87 0.22 -7.73
CA PRO A 18 -26.33 0.19 -6.35
C PRO A 18 -25.39 0.94 -5.39
N ASP A 19 -24.11 1.11 -5.72
CA ASP A 19 -23.09 1.70 -4.86
C ASP A 19 -22.84 3.18 -5.18
N LYS A 20 -23.85 4.01 -4.94
CA LYS A 20 -23.78 5.45 -5.20
C LYS A 20 -22.85 6.14 -4.20
N ALA A 21 -22.02 7.05 -4.69
CA ALA A 21 -21.12 7.84 -3.85
C ALA A 21 -21.90 8.63 -2.77
N GLN A 22 -21.47 8.50 -1.52
CA GLN A 22 -22.01 9.21 -0.36
C GLN A 22 -21.25 10.50 -0.03
N ASN A 23 -20.23 10.84 -0.81
CA ASN A 23 -19.45 12.07 -0.71
C ASN A 23 -19.47 12.82 -2.06
N GLY A 24 -19.02 14.08 -2.04
CA GLY A 24 -18.99 14.93 -3.25
C GLY A 24 -17.86 14.58 -4.24
N GLY A 25 -16.89 13.77 -3.82
CA GLY A 25 -15.70 13.47 -4.59
C GLY A 25 -14.54 13.01 -3.71
N VAL A 26 -13.43 12.67 -4.36
CA VAL A 26 -12.21 12.18 -3.71
C VAL A 26 -11.00 12.93 -4.26
N VAL A 27 -10.08 13.30 -3.37
CA VAL A 27 -8.75 13.78 -3.73
C VAL A 27 -7.75 12.68 -3.43
N PHE A 28 -7.21 12.07 -4.48
CA PHE A 28 -6.05 11.18 -4.36
C PHE A 28 -4.80 12.05 -4.29
N LYS A 29 -4.28 12.26 -3.08
CA LYS A 29 -3.04 13.01 -2.85
C LYS A 29 -1.84 12.07 -3.00
N ASN A 30 -0.89 12.46 -3.85
CA ASN A 30 0.31 11.67 -4.09
C ASN A 30 1.39 12.11 -3.12
N TYR A 31 1.79 11.20 -2.24
CA TYR A 31 2.91 11.39 -1.32
C TYR A 31 4.17 10.70 -1.88
N SER A 32 5.32 11.32 -1.65
CA SER A 32 6.62 10.72 -1.98
C SER A 32 7.07 9.67 -0.98
N THR A 33 6.53 9.71 0.25
CA THR A 33 6.89 8.81 1.35
C THR A 33 5.64 8.47 2.17
N LEU A 34 5.64 7.31 2.84
CA LEU A 34 4.55 6.90 3.71
C LEU A 34 4.54 7.74 5.01
N GLU A 35 5.71 8.14 5.48
CA GLU A 35 5.89 8.91 6.71
C GLU A 35 5.24 10.30 6.59
N THR A 36 5.39 10.98 5.45
CA THR A 36 4.71 12.27 5.21
C THR A 36 3.19 12.10 5.14
N ALA A 37 2.71 11.00 4.54
CA ALA A 37 1.28 10.70 4.51
C ALA A 37 0.73 10.41 5.92
N TYR A 38 1.51 9.73 6.75
CA TYR A 38 1.16 9.40 8.12
C TYR A 38 1.09 10.63 9.03
N GLU A 39 2.06 11.55 8.92
CA GLU A 39 1.99 12.84 9.66
C GLU A 39 0.79 13.69 9.24
N ASP A 40 0.46 13.71 7.95
CA ASP A 40 -0.75 14.38 7.47
C ASP A 40 -2.03 13.71 8.00
N LEU A 41 -2.05 12.37 8.15
CA LEU A 41 -3.20 11.65 8.73
C LEU A 41 -3.40 12.02 10.20
N LYS A 42 -2.29 12.09 10.96
CA LYS A 42 -2.33 12.50 12.37
C LYS A 42 -2.79 13.95 12.52
N SER A 43 -2.41 14.82 11.59
CA SER A 43 -2.78 16.23 11.58
C SER A 43 -4.15 16.52 10.98
N GLY A 44 -4.85 15.51 10.46
CA GLY A 44 -6.17 15.66 9.82
C GLY A 44 -6.15 16.26 8.41
N ASN A 45 -4.98 16.29 7.76
CA ASN A 45 -4.80 16.79 6.39
C ASN A 45 -5.11 15.72 5.32
N VAL A 46 -5.23 14.45 5.73
CA VAL A 46 -5.72 13.35 4.89
C VAL A 46 -6.68 12.49 5.70
N ASP A 47 -7.79 12.08 5.09
CA ASP A 47 -8.87 11.38 5.80
C ASP A 47 -8.60 9.88 5.93
N VAL A 48 -7.98 9.28 4.90
CA VAL A 48 -7.79 7.83 4.79
C VAL A 48 -6.40 7.51 4.27
N LEU A 49 -5.69 6.63 4.98
CA LEU A 49 -4.42 6.05 4.55
C LEU A 49 -4.55 4.53 4.54
N ARG A 50 -4.12 3.87 3.45
CA ARG A 50 -4.23 2.42 3.30
C ARG A 50 -2.96 1.64 3.68
N GLN A 51 -1.86 2.35 3.95
CA GLN A 51 -0.57 1.74 4.24
C GLN A 51 0.19 2.59 5.25
N ILE A 52 0.68 1.94 6.31
CA ILE A 52 1.56 2.54 7.32
C ILE A 52 2.99 2.09 7.02
N GLY A 53 3.96 3.00 7.14
CA GLY A 53 5.37 2.67 6.95
C GLY A 53 5.93 1.87 8.13
N PRO A 54 6.99 1.05 7.93
CA PRO A 54 7.61 0.26 9.00
C PRO A 54 7.97 1.06 10.26
N LYS A 55 8.41 2.31 10.07
CA LYS A 55 8.76 3.22 11.16
C LYS A 55 7.61 3.47 12.15
N ASP A 56 6.38 3.51 11.64
CA ASP A 56 5.19 3.92 12.40
C ASP A 56 4.33 2.71 12.84
N LEU A 57 4.63 1.49 12.36
CA LEU A 57 3.96 0.25 12.78
C LEU A 57 3.98 0.01 14.30
N PRO A 58 5.03 0.37 15.06
CA PRO A 58 5.02 0.18 16.51
C PRO A 58 4.05 1.12 17.26
N VAL A 59 3.64 2.25 16.65
CA VAL A 59 2.93 3.33 17.35
C VAL A 59 1.55 3.65 16.80
N TYR A 60 1.19 3.19 15.58
CA TYR A 60 -0.03 3.63 14.92
C TYR A 60 -1.33 3.37 15.68
N LYS A 61 -1.41 2.28 16.46
CA LYS A 61 -2.60 2.01 17.30
C LYS A 61 -2.75 3.05 18.40
N THR A 62 -1.64 3.49 18.99
CA THR A 62 -1.63 4.56 20.01
C THR A 62 -1.97 5.92 19.40
N ASP A 63 -1.36 6.24 18.26
CA ASP A 63 -1.53 7.54 17.59
C ASP A 63 -2.94 7.73 17.01
N LEU A 64 -3.54 6.66 16.47
CA LEU A 64 -4.81 6.73 15.75
C LEU A 64 -6.02 6.28 16.58
N GLY A 65 -5.82 5.49 17.65
CA GLY A 65 -6.87 4.94 18.48
C GLY A 65 -7.91 4.17 17.65
N ASP A 66 -9.19 4.45 17.89
CA ASP A 66 -10.32 3.80 17.20
C ASP A 66 -10.37 4.05 15.69
N ARG A 67 -9.57 4.98 15.16
CA ARG A 67 -9.45 5.22 13.71
C ARG A 67 -8.57 4.17 13.01
N ALA A 68 -7.78 3.40 13.74
CA ALA A 68 -6.96 2.33 13.17
C ALA A 68 -7.80 1.07 12.94
N VAL A 69 -7.84 0.62 11.68
CA VAL A 69 -8.45 -0.67 11.32
C VAL A 69 -7.34 -1.60 10.83
N ASP A 70 -7.13 -2.69 11.57
CA ASP A 70 -6.15 -3.73 11.27
C ASP A 70 -6.89 -5.06 11.06
N LYS A 71 -6.95 -5.52 9.81
CA LYS A 71 -7.68 -6.72 9.39
C LYS A 71 -6.90 -7.44 8.30
N ALA A 72 -7.05 -8.77 8.28
CA ALA A 72 -6.52 -9.58 7.20
C ALA A 72 -7.03 -9.07 5.84
N TYR A 73 -6.13 -8.96 4.88
CA TYR A 73 -6.39 -8.49 3.52
C TYR A 73 -6.03 -9.59 2.53
N SER A 74 -6.86 -9.79 1.50
CA SER A 74 -6.60 -10.78 0.45
C SER A 74 -5.56 -10.26 -0.55
N ALA A 75 -4.31 -10.24 -0.11
CA ALA A 75 -3.17 -9.87 -0.91
C ALA A 75 -1.93 -10.69 -0.52
N ILE A 76 -1.00 -10.80 -1.46
CA ILE A 76 0.31 -11.41 -1.27
C ILE A 76 1.39 -10.45 -1.76
N GLN A 77 2.57 -10.52 -1.16
CA GLN A 77 3.77 -9.84 -1.66
C GLN A 77 4.70 -10.87 -2.29
N THR A 78 5.17 -10.59 -3.50
CA THR A 78 6.07 -11.49 -4.25
C THR A 78 7.35 -10.78 -4.63
N ILE A 79 8.44 -11.54 -4.70
CA ILE A 79 9.68 -11.13 -5.36
C ILE A 79 9.73 -11.88 -6.69
N VAL A 80 9.76 -11.13 -7.79
CA VAL A 80 9.73 -11.71 -9.14
C VAL A 80 10.96 -11.24 -9.91
N PRO A 81 11.85 -12.14 -10.33
CA PRO A 81 12.97 -11.79 -11.19
C PRO A 81 12.48 -11.24 -12.53
N ALA A 82 13.25 -10.33 -13.11
CA ALA A 82 13.05 -9.90 -14.49
C ALA A 82 13.52 -11.01 -15.45
N PHE A 83 12.65 -11.99 -15.73
CA PHE A 83 12.98 -13.17 -16.55
C PHE A 83 13.37 -12.84 -18.00
N TYR A 84 13.08 -11.64 -18.49
CA TYR A 84 13.55 -11.15 -19.80
C TYR A 84 15.01 -10.67 -19.77
N GLY A 85 15.55 -10.37 -18.58
CA GLY A 85 16.92 -9.89 -18.41
C GLY A 85 17.94 -11.00 -18.58
N LYS A 86 19.12 -10.67 -19.13
CA LYS A 86 20.20 -11.62 -19.43
C LYS A 86 20.54 -12.58 -18.27
N GLN A 87 20.46 -12.12 -17.03
CA GLN A 87 20.80 -12.91 -15.84
C GLN A 87 19.77 -14.00 -15.51
N PHE A 88 18.47 -13.74 -15.72
CA PHE A 88 17.40 -14.66 -15.35
C PHE A 88 16.72 -15.32 -16.56
N LYS A 89 17.10 -14.91 -17.77
CA LYS A 89 16.69 -15.56 -19.00
C LYS A 89 17.22 -16.99 -19.02
N ASP A 90 16.31 -17.95 -19.21
CA ASP A 90 16.59 -19.39 -19.26
C ASP A 90 17.26 -19.95 -17.98
N ILE A 91 17.11 -19.29 -16.84
CA ILE A 91 17.67 -19.72 -15.55
C ILE A 91 17.09 -21.08 -15.14
N ASP A 92 17.91 -21.95 -14.55
CA ASP A 92 17.43 -23.20 -13.95
C ASP A 92 16.39 -22.87 -12.85
N PRO A 93 15.14 -23.40 -12.93
CA PRO A 93 14.11 -23.18 -11.92
C PRO A 93 14.55 -23.52 -10.49
N LYS A 94 15.52 -24.44 -10.31
CA LYS A 94 16.09 -24.77 -9.00
C LYS A 94 16.77 -23.58 -8.34
N VAL A 95 17.31 -22.64 -9.11
CA VAL A 95 17.88 -21.39 -8.57
C VAL A 95 16.77 -20.54 -7.94
N ILE A 96 15.63 -20.38 -8.61
CA ILE A 96 14.48 -19.63 -8.08
C ILE A 96 13.90 -20.32 -6.85
N GLN A 97 13.81 -21.65 -6.87
CA GLN A 97 13.40 -22.43 -5.70
C GLN A 97 14.36 -22.22 -4.52
N GLY A 98 15.68 -22.30 -4.75
CA GLY A 98 16.69 -22.05 -3.73
C GLY A 98 16.59 -20.64 -3.13
N LEU A 99 16.41 -19.62 -3.97
CA LEU A 99 16.17 -18.24 -3.51
C LEU A 99 14.89 -18.14 -2.66
N SER A 100 13.81 -18.80 -3.07
CA SER A 100 12.56 -18.82 -2.29
C SER A 100 12.74 -19.47 -0.91
N MET A 101 13.51 -20.57 -0.85
CA MET A 101 13.78 -21.29 0.40
C MET A 101 14.75 -20.55 1.32
N ALA A 102 15.63 -19.70 0.76
CA ALA A 102 16.57 -18.89 1.52
C ALA A 102 15.93 -17.66 2.20
N ILE A 103 14.66 -17.35 1.90
CA ILE A 103 13.95 -16.21 2.52
C ILE A 103 13.31 -16.66 3.83
N ASP A 104 13.82 -16.14 4.94
CA ASP A 104 13.22 -16.28 6.27
C ASP A 104 11.99 -15.36 6.42
N ARG A 105 10.83 -15.88 6.02
CA ARG A 105 9.55 -15.16 6.05
C ARG A 105 9.06 -14.91 7.48
N ASP A 106 9.36 -15.82 8.40
CA ASP A 106 8.91 -15.72 9.78
C ASP A 106 9.60 -14.58 10.52
N THR A 107 10.91 -14.45 10.34
CA THR A 107 11.65 -13.31 10.89
C THR A 107 11.17 -12.01 10.26
N ILE A 108 11.09 -11.94 8.92
CA ILE A 108 10.65 -10.72 8.21
C ILE A 108 9.28 -10.24 8.71
N THR A 109 8.28 -11.13 8.82
CA THR A 109 6.92 -10.75 9.24
C THR A 109 6.79 -10.33 10.70
N LYS A 110 7.78 -10.66 11.54
CA LYS A 110 7.77 -10.33 12.97
C LYS A 110 8.63 -9.13 13.32
N THR A 111 9.64 -8.78 12.51
CA THR A 111 10.67 -7.81 12.89
C THR A 111 10.85 -6.62 11.94
N VAL A 112 10.34 -6.70 10.71
CA VAL A 112 10.53 -5.68 9.66
C VAL A 112 9.27 -4.87 9.45
#